data_AF-A0A957HH81-F1
#
_entry.id   AF-A0A957HH81-F1
#
_cell.length_a   1.000
_cell.length_b   1.000
_cell.length_c   1.000
_cell.angle_alpha   90.00
_cell.angle_beta   90.00
_cell.angle_gamma   90.00
#
_symmetry.space_group_name_H-M   'P 1'
#
loop_
_entity.id
_entity.type
_entity.pdbx_description
1 polymer ?
#
loop_
_entity_poly.entity_id
_entity_poly.type
_entity_poly.pdbx_seq_one_letter_code
_entity_poly.pdbx_strand_id
1 'polypeptide(L)'
;ITGVNDILRFDVRHFLKKMAEPVQERYLIQEGELMPLLCHKVYHVNLIARYKTVQPGINKENRHLRLILDQDGIRRLEKVPHV
;
A
#
# COMPACT_ATOMS: atom_id res chain seq x y z
N ILE A 1 6.61 23.53 -22.88
CA ILE A 1 6.26 22.16 -22.42
C ILE A 1 5.50 22.30 -21.11
N THR A 2 4.16 22.24 -21.16
CA THR A 2 3.24 22.55 -20.04
C THR A 2 2.87 21.31 -19.23
N GLY A 3 3.88 20.59 -18.74
CA GLY A 3 3.72 19.41 -17.88
C GLY A 3 4.17 18.11 -18.53
N VAL A 4 5.09 17.41 -17.88
CA VAL A 4 5.47 16.04 -18.22
C VAL A 4 4.45 15.12 -17.54
N ASN A 5 3.70 14.34 -18.33
CA ASN A 5 2.86 13.28 -17.80
C ASN A 5 3.68 11.99 -17.71
N ASP A 6 4.05 11.59 -16.49
CA ASP A 6 4.83 10.38 -16.25
C ASP A 6 3.90 9.23 -15.83
N ILE A 7 3.91 8.14 -16.61
CA ILE A 7 3.13 6.93 -16.33
C ILE A 7 4.09 5.86 -15.82
N LEU A 8 4.21 5.77 -14.50
CA LEU A 8 4.96 4.73 -13.83
C LEU A 8 4.18 3.40 -13.86
N ARG A 9 4.83 2.33 -14.33
CA ARG A 9 4.30 0.97 -14.31
C ARG A 9 5.13 0.13 -13.36
N PHE A 10 4.47 -0.55 -12.43
CA PHE A 10 5.13 -1.38 -11.42
C PHE A 10 4.44 -2.74 -11.33
N ASP A 11 5.20 -3.83 -11.45
CA ASP A 11 4.68 -5.20 -11.40
C ASP A 11 4.66 -5.75 -9.96
N VAL A 12 3.45 -5.86 -9.40
CA VAL A 12 3.21 -6.34 -8.03
C VAL A 12 3.26 -7.86 -7.87
N ARG A 13 3.30 -8.65 -8.96
CA ARG A 13 3.23 -10.13 -8.90
C ARG A 13 4.35 -10.75 -8.09
N HIS A 14 5.51 -10.08 -8.03
CA HIS A 14 6.65 -10.50 -7.21
C HIS A 14 6.33 -10.54 -5.71
N PHE A 15 5.40 -9.71 -5.23
CA PHE A 15 4.96 -9.70 -3.84
C PHE A 15 3.92 -10.80 -3.58
N LEU A 16 3.00 -11.02 -4.53
CA LEU A 16 1.88 -11.96 -4.37
C LEU A 16 2.35 -13.39 -4.12
N LYS A 17 3.42 -13.83 -4.81
CA LYS A 17 3.98 -15.19 -4.68
C LYS A 17 4.45 -15.55 -3.27
N LYS A 18 4.65 -14.57 -2.40
CA LYS A 18 5.12 -14.78 -1.02
C LYS A 18 3.97 -14.80 0.00
N MET A 19 2.72 -14.68 -0.45
CA MET A 19 1.53 -14.54 0.41
C MET A 19 0.82 -15.88 0.60
N ALA A 20 1.53 -16.89 1.10
CA ALA A 20 0.91 -18.16 1.51
C ALA A 20 0.03 -17.96 2.74
N GLU A 21 -1.00 -18.79 2.90
CA GLU A 21 -1.99 -18.72 3.99
C GLU A 21 -2.74 -17.38 4.02
N PRO A 22 -3.64 -17.10 3.06
CA PRO A 22 -4.31 -15.80 2.89
C PRO A 22 -5.27 -15.45 4.01
N VAL A 23 -5.57 -16.41 4.87
CA VAL A 23 -6.57 -16.33 5.90
C VAL A 23 -5.92 -16.67 7.23
N GLN A 24 -6.33 -15.96 8.28
CA GLN A 24 -5.90 -16.20 9.65
C GLN A 24 -7.11 -16.14 10.56
N GLU A 25 -7.20 -17.10 11.48
CA GLU A 25 -8.15 -17.01 12.59
C GLU A 25 -7.67 -15.96 13.59
N ARG A 26 -8.59 -15.09 13.99
CA ARG A 26 -8.42 -14.08 15.03
C ARG A 26 -9.55 -14.23 16.01
N TYR A 27 -9.34 -13.83 17.25
CA TYR A 27 -10.39 -13.81 18.25
C TYR A 27 -10.76 -12.38 18.57
N LEU A 28 -12.05 -12.13 18.73
CA LEU A 28 -12.60 -10.86 19.19
C LEU A 28 -13.58 -11.12 20.33
N ILE A 29 -13.72 -10.14 21.21
CA ILE A 29 -14.72 -10.18 22.27
C ILE A 29 -15.97 -9.49 21.73
N GLN A 30 -17.07 -10.22 21.68
CA GLN A 30 -18.38 -9.69 21.31
C GLN A 30 -19.36 -10.08 22.41
N GLU A 31 -20.01 -9.08 23.00
CA GLU A 31 -21.01 -9.27 24.08
C GLU A 31 -20.47 -10.06 25.31
N GLY A 32 -19.16 -9.95 25.57
CA GLY A 32 -18.50 -10.64 26.69
C GLY A 32 -18.01 -12.04 26.37
N GLU A 33 -18.32 -12.56 25.18
CA GLU A 33 -17.90 -13.88 24.72
C GLU A 33 -16.72 -13.79 23.72
N LEU A 34 -15.82 -14.76 23.79
CA LEU A 34 -14.69 -14.87 22.87
C LEU A 34 -15.13 -15.59 21.59
N MET A 35 -15.14 -14.90 20.46
CA MET A 35 -15.57 -15.44 19.18
C MET A 35 -14.42 -15.55 18.18
N PRO A 36 -14.26 -16.68 17.46
CA PRO A 36 -13.33 -16.78 16.34
C PRO A 36 -13.87 -16.01 15.12
N LEU A 37 -12.97 -15.29 14.45
CA LEU A 37 -13.22 -14.55 13.23
C LEU A 37 -12.16 -14.90 12.20
N LEU A 38 -12.64 -15.24 11.01
CA LEU A 38 -11.80 -15.53 9.86
C LEU A 38 -11.40 -14.21 9.17
N CYS A 39 -10.13 -13.84 9.24
CA CYS A 39 -9.61 -12.58 8.70
C CYS A 39 -8.70 -12.83 7.50
N HIS A 40 -8.83 -11.99 6.47
CA HIS A 40 -7.89 -11.99 5.35
C HIS A 40 -6.59 -11.26 5.72
N LYS A 41 -5.44 -11.86 5.40
CA LYS A 41 -4.14 -11.20 5.51
C LYS A 41 -3.98 -10.21 4.36
N VAL A 42 -3.58 -8.99 4.71
CA VAL A 42 -3.22 -7.94 3.75
C VAL A 42 -1.79 -7.48 4.00
N TYR A 43 -1.14 -7.01 2.94
CA TYR A 43 0.26 -6.61 2.94
C TYR A 43 0.39 -5.20 2.37
N HIS A 44 1.14 -4.35 3.06
CA HIS A 44 1.32 -2.95 2.68
C HIS A 44 2.63 -2.77 1.91
N VAL A 45 2.52 -2.25 0.69
CA VAL A 45 3.67 -1.83 -0.13
C VAL A 45 3.66 -0.31 -0.20
N ASN A 46 4.72 0.32 0.31
CA ASN A 46 4.88 1.77 0.24
C ASN A 46 5.58 2.16 -1.06
N LEU A 47 4.92 2.98 -1.87
CA LEU A 47 5.49 3.61 -3.05
C LEU A 47 5.83 5.07 -2.72
N ILE A 48 7.13 5.39 -2.72
CA ILE A 48 7.63 6.74 -2.41
C ILE A 48 8.32 7.28 -3.67
N ALA A 49 7.69 8.24 -4.34
CA ALA A 49 8.30 8.97 -5.45
C ALA A 49 8.89 10.28 -4.91
N ARG A 50 10.20 10.49 -5.12
CA ARG A 50 10.91 11.71 -4.70
C ARG A 50 11.30 12.49 -5.94
N TYR A 51 10.74 13.67 -6.10
CA TYR A 51 11.07 14.57 -7.19
C TYR A 51 12.12 15.57 -6.73
N LYS A 52 13.22 15.69 -7.48
CA LYS A 52 14.23 16.72 -7.28
C LYS A 52 14.20 17.66 -8.47
N THR A 53 13.94 18.93 -8.22
CA THR A 53 14.11 19.98 -9.23
C THR A 53 15.54 20.48 -9.18
N VAL A 54 16.13 20.71 -10.36
CA VAL A 54 17.51 21.19 -10.52
C VAL A 54 17.62 22.69 -10.18
N GLN A 55 16.51 23.42 -10.21
CA GLN A 55 16.50 24.84 -9.85
C GLN A 55 16.64 25.06 -8.33
N PRO A 56 17.56 25.95 -7.90
CA PRO A 56 17.73 26.28 -6.49
C PRO A 56 16.46 26.95 -5.94
N GLY A 57 15.97 26.49 -4.79
CA GLY A 57 14.82 27.06 -4.07
C GLY A 57 13.48 26.33 -4.25
N ILE A 58 13.40 25.28 -5.09
CA ILE A 58 12.16 24.51 -5.27
C ILE A 58 12.15 23.28 -4.35
N ASN A 59 11.08 23.19 -3.55
CA ASN A 59 10.86 22.14 -2.55
C ASN A 59 10.91 20.73 -3.15
N LYS A 60 11.47 19.78 -2.37
CA LYS A 60 11.41 18.35 -2.68
C LYS A 60 9.96 17.90 -2.53
N GLU A 61 9.27 17.63 -3.64
CA GLU A 61 7.98 16.96 -3.57
C GLU A 61 8.21 15.45 -3.34
N ASN A 62 7.71 14.95 -2.23
CA ASN A 62 7.57 13.51 -2.02
C ASN A 62 6.10 13.16 -2.27
N ARG A 63 5.85 12.09 -3.03
CA ARG A 63 4.53 11.47 -3.12
C ARG A 63 4.61 10.11 -2.47
N HIS A 64 3.84 9.92 -1.40
CA HIS A 64 3.75 8.65 -0.69
C HIS A 64 2.38 8.03 -0.88
N LEU A 65 2.37 6.87 -1.54
CA LEU A 65 1.20 6.02 -1.71
C LEU A 65 1.44 4.69 -0.99
N ARG A 66 0.39 4.15 -0.39
CA ARG A 66 0.38 2.80 0.18
C ARG A 66 -0.54 1.94 -0.67
N LEU A 67 0.02 0.93 -1.30
CA LEU A 67 -0.75 -0.15 -1.91
C LEU A 67 -1.02 -1.21 -0.85
N ILE A 68 -2.28 -1.60 -0.74
CA ILE A 68 -2.72 -2.73 0.07
C ILE A 68 -2.95 -3.90 -0.88
N LEU A 69 -2.20 -4.97 -0.66
CA LEU A 69 -2.21 -6.17 -1.47
C LEU A 69 -2.71 -7.36 -0.66
N ASP A 70 -3.24 -8.35 -1.34
CA ASP A 70 -3.46 -9.70 -0.84
C ASP A 70 -3.12 -10.73 -1.95
N GLN A 71 -3.35 -12.02 -1.72
CA GLN A 71 -2.99 -13.05 -2.70
C GLN A 71 -3.65 -12.86 -4.08
N ASP A 72 -4.83 -12.23 -4.12
CA ASP A 72 -5.61 -12.02 -5.34
C ASP A 72 -5.17 -10.75 -6.10
N GLY A 73 -4.40 -9.87 -5.46
CA GLY A 73 -3.78 -8.72 -6.09
C GLY A 73 -3.91 -7.42 -5.29
N ILE A 74 -4.32 -6.34 -5.97
CA ILE A 74 -4.44 -5.01 -5.36
C ILE A 74 -5.84 -4.87 -4.75
N ARG A 75 -5.90 -4.70 -3.43
CA ARG A 75 -7.16 -4.44 -2.70
C ARG A 75 -7.51 -2.96 -2.64
N ARG A 76 -6.52 -2.10 -2.37
CA ARG A 76 -6.73 -0.65 -2.21
C ARG A 76 -5.44 0.13 -2.42
N LEU A 77 -5.59 1.40 -2.76
CA LEU A 77 -4.52 2.39 -2.74
C LEU A 77 -4.90 3.52 -1.79
N GLU A 78 -3.97 3.91 -0.93
CA GLU A 78 -4.15 4.97 0.06
C GLU A 78 -3.07 6.04 -0.13
N LYS A 79 -3.46 7.31 -0.10
CA LYS A 79 -2.50 8.40 -0.01
C LYS A 79 -2.07 8.54 1.44
N VAL A 80 -0.77 8.44 1.70
CA VAL A 80 -0.26 8.59 3.07
C VAL A 80 -0.07 10.09 3.31
N PRO A 81 -0.72 10.68 4.34
CA PRO A 81 -0.50 12.08 4.69
C PRO A 81 0.96 12.28 5.09
N HIS A 82 1.57 13.38 4.65
CA HIS A 82 2.83 13.83 5.21
C HIS A 82 2.51 14.56 6.51
N VAL A 83 2.99 14.04 7.64
CA VAL A 83 2.98 14.71 8.95
C VAL A 83 4.16 15.68 9.01
#